data_AF-A0A438DR02-F1
#
_entry.id   AF-A0A438DR02-F1
#
_cell.length_a   1.000
_cell.length_b   1.000
_cell.length_c   1.000
_cell.angle_alpha   90.00
_cell.angle_beta   90.00
_cell.angle_gamma   90.00
#
_symmetry.space_group_name_H-M   'P 1'
#
loop_
_entity.id
_entity.type
_entity.pdbx_description
1 polymer ?
#
loop_
_entity_poly.entity_id
_entity_poly.type
_entity_poly.pdbx_seq_one_letter_code
_entity_poly.pdbx_strand_id
1 'polypeptide(L)'
;MAKIKRIITTLVRLLVLGAALSATIVMVTSHDSAEVLNLSFDAKYTNARAFVYFAITNAIASGYGFIALFLSFSTPLWRLVFLLDVFMTLLLTSSISAALAIADVGKKGNSHAGWLPVCGQVPEFCDHVTGALIAGFSAATQRPPTLQIRCSNSSPDTPSITEKLEHEASMTGAAYDFNRATTSLTRKLLSSPKKVTLVRHGLSSWNQESRIQGSSNLSVLTETGVRQAERCREALANIYFDQCFSSPICRAKSTAEVIWQGREGPLVFLDSLEEAHLFFLEGMKNVDARREYPKEYITWREDPANFNVNGVYPLQKIWATASEAWREILYTPGEHFLVITHKSILRALICTALGLSPERFRAIDVNNGGITVFKFNTRGEAMLQSLNMTAHMYSNHIYLN
;
A
#
# COMPACT_ATOMS: atom_id res chain seq x y z
N MET A 1 1.18 42.72 -18.57
CA MET A 1 1.09 41.43 -17.84
C MET A 1 2.44 40.86 -17.39
N ALA A 2 3.48 40.77 -18.24
CA ALA A 2 4.76 40.16 -17.86
C ALA A 2 5.54 40.90 -16.75
N LYS A 3 5.56 42.25 -16.76
CA LYS A 3 6.22 43.06 -15.72
C LYS A 3 5.59 42.85 -14.32
N ILE A 4 4.26 42.79 -14.25
CA ILE A 4 3.51 42.55 -13.00
C ILE A 4 3.81 41.14 -12.44
N LYS A 5 3.80 40.11 -13.30
CA LYS A 5 4.17 38.74 -12.89
C LYS A 5 5.58 38.65 -12.33
N ARG A 6 6.54 39.37 -12.94
CA ARG A 6 7.93 39.42 -12.47
C ARG A 6 8.04 40.08 -11.10
N ILE A 7 7.38 41.22 -10.88
CA ILE A 7 7.36 41.92 -9.59
C ILE A 7 6.77 41.03 -8.49
N ILE A 8 5.62 40.40 -8.74
CA ILE A 8 4.97 39.49 -7.77
C ILE A 8 5.90 38.32 -7.43
N THR A 9 6.54 37.71 -8.43
CA THR A 9 7.44 36.57 -8.20
C THR A 9 8.68 36.96 -7.39
N THR A 10 9.25 38.13 -7.66
CA THR A 10 10.39 38.65 -6.88
C THR A 10 9.99 38.95 -5.43
N LEU A 11 8.80 39.53 -5.19
CA LEU A 11 8.29 39.76 -3.84
C LEU A 11 8.07 38.47 -3.05
N VAL A 12 7.47 37.46 -3.69
CA VAL A 12 7.28 36.14 -3.06
C VAL A 12 8.62 35.50 -2.72
N ARG A 13 9.62 35.57 -3.61
CA ARG A 13 10.96 35.02 -3.34
C ARG A 13 11.68 35.72 -2.19
N LEU A 14 11.52 37.05 -2.06
CA LEU A 14 12.05 37.79 -0.93
C LEU A 14 11.39 37.40 0.40
N LEU A 15 10.08 37.14 0.39
CA LEU A 15 9.35 36.65 1.57
C LEU A 15 9.80 35.24 1.96
N VAL A 16 9.97 34.32 1.00
CA VAL A 16 10.52 32.97 1.27
C VAL A 16 11.91 33.06 1.87
N LEU A 17 12.78 33.87 1.27
CA LEU A 17 14.15 34.09 1.74
C LEU A 17 14.16 34.61 3.18
N GLY A 18 13.35 35.64 3.48
CA GLY A 18 13.24 36.20 4.81
C GLY A 18 12.76 35.16 5.84
N ALA A 19 11.71 34.40 5.51
CA ALA A 19 11.16 33.39 6.40
C ALA A 19 12.14 32.24 6.67
N ALA A 20 12.84 31.72 5.65
CA ALA A 20 13.82 30.66 5.80
C ALA A 20 15.06 31.13 6.59
N LEU A 21 15.50 32.37 6.37
CA LEU A 21 16.62 32.94 7.10
C LEU A 21 16.27 33.15 8.58
N SER A 22 15.09 33.70 8.87
CA SER A 22 14.58 33.84 10.24
C SER A 22 14.46 32.49 10.94
N ALA A 23 13.89 31.47 10.27
CA ALA A 23 13.80 30.12 10.81
C ALA A 23 15.17 29.53 11.17
N THR A 24 16.17 29.76 10.31
CA THR A 24 17.55 29.31 10.53
C THR A 24 18.17 30.01 11.75
N ILE A 25 18.08 31.35 11.80
CA ILE A 25 18.67 32.13 12.88
C ILE A 25 18.06 31.73 14.22
N VAL A 26 16.73 31.76 14.34
CA VAL A 26 16.03 31.43 15.59
C VAL A 26 16.36 30.01 16.07
N MET A 27 16.44 29.04 15.16
CA MET A 27 16.82 27.67 15.52
C MET A 27 18.27 27.57 16.00
N VAL A 28 19.22 28.18 15.29
CA VAL A 28 20.66 28.09 15.63
C VAL A 28 20.99 28.83 16.93
N THR A 29 20.26 29.90 17.25
CA THR A 29 20.43 30.65 18.50
C THR A 29 19.67 30.05 19.69
N SER A 30 18.87 28.99 19.47
CA SER A 30 18.11 28.35 20.55
C SER A 30 19.03 27.58 21.50
N HIS A 31 19.11 28.08 22.73
CA HIS A 31 19.79 27.45 23.84
C HIS A 31 19.05 27.82 25.13
N ASP A 32 18.98 26.88 26.07
CA ASP A 32 18.42 27.10 27.40
C ASP A 32 19.02 26.06 28.35
N SER A 33 19.05 26.33 29.64
CA SER A 33 19.58 25.40 30.64
C SER A 33 18.82 25.51 31.94
N ALA A 34 18.48 24.37 32.54
CA ALA A 34 17.75 24.30 33.80
C ALA A 34 18.44 23.37 34.80
N GLU A 35 18.38 23.70 36.09
CA GLU A 35 18.86 22.84 37.17
C GLU A 35 17.68 22.19 37.89
N VAL A 36 17.64 20.85 37.89
CA VAL A 36 16.61 20.08 38.58
C VAL A 36 17.30 19.01 39.42
N LEU A 37 17.10 19.05 40.75
CA LEU A 37 17.68 18.08 41.70
C LEU A 37 19.22 17.97 41.63
N ASN A 38 19.93 19.10 41.57
CA ASN A 38 21.40 19.19 41.41
C ASN A 38 21.94 18.58 40.09
N LEU A 39 21.08 18.35 39.10
CA LEU A 39 21.49 17.97 37.74
C LEU A 39 21.22 19.14 36.79
N SER A 40 22.23 19.54 36.02
CA SER A 40 22.09 20.55 34.97
C SER A 40 21.64 19.90 33.67
N PHE A 41 20.54 20.40 33.11
CA PHE A 41 20.00 20.01 31.82
C PHE A 41 20.24 21.13 30.81
N ASP A 42 21.11 20.89 29.84
CA ASP A 42 21.42 21.83 28.75
C ASP A 42 20.66 21.44 27.48
N ALA A 43 19.79 22.34 27.02
CA ALA A 43 18.98 22.15 25.82
C ALA A 43 19.55 23.01 24.67
N LYS A 44 20.10 22.33 23.66
CA LYS A 44 20.64 22.94 22.44
C LYS A 44 20.03 22.28 21.21
N TYR A 45 19.87 23.03 20.13
CA TYR A 45 19.38 22.49 18.86
C TYR A 45 20.26 21.34 18.34
N THR A 46 21.55 21.35 18.66
CA THR A 46 22.52 20.31 18.29
C THR A 46 22.25 18.94 18.93
N ASN A 47 21.48 18.91 20.02
CA ASN A 47 21.18 17.68 20.75
C ASN A 47 20.19 16.78 19.99
N ALA A 48 19.45 17.32 19.02
CA ALA A 48 18.55 16.55 18.16
C ALA A 48 18.94 16.68 16.69
N ARG A 49 19.18 15.54 16.03
CA ARG A 49 19.53 15.49 14.60
C ARG A 49 18.46 16.11 13.70
N ALA A 50 17.19 16.06 14.11
CA ALA A 50 16.08 16.67 13.37
C ALA A 50 16.17 18.21 13.35
N PHE A 51 16.56 18.85 14.45
CA PHE A 51 16.72 20.31 14.50
C PHE A 51 17.95 20.77 13.71
N VAL A 52 19.05 20.00 13.76
CA VAL A 52 20.21 20.24 12.89
C VAL A 52 19.83 20.13 11.41
N TYR A 53 19.07 19.10 11.02
CA TYR A 53 18.59 18.92 9.66
C TYR A 53 17.68 20.08 9.22
N PHE A 54 16.78 20.53 10.08
CA PHE A 54 15.93 21.71 9.87
C PHE A 54 16.74 22.99 9.64
N ALA A 55 17.72 23.28 10.50
CA ALA A 55 18.55 24.47 10.39
C ALA A 55 19.37 24.48 9.09
N ILE A 56 20.02 23.35 8.76
CA ILE A 56 20.82 23.22 7.53
C ILE A 56 19.93 23.37 6.29
N THR A 57 18.75 22.75 6.28
CA THR A 57 17.84 22.82 5.13
C THR A 57 17.32 24.22 4.89
N ASN A 58 16.94 24.95 5.94
CA ASN A 58 16.53 26.35 5.82
C ASN A 58 17.69 27.27 5.40
N ALA A 59 18.92 26.99 5.84
CA ALA A 59 20.12 27.72 5.39
C ALA A 59 20.38 27.50 3.89
N ILE A 60 20.29 26.26 3.41
CA ILE A 60 20.41 25.91 1.98
C ILE A 60 19.31 26.61 1.17
N ALA A 61 18.06 26.54 1.65
CA ALA A 61 16.94 27.20 0.98
C ALA A 61 17.10 28.72 0.92
N SER A 62 17.69 29.34 1.95
CA SER A 62 18.02 30.76 1.97
C SER A 62 19.10 31.10 0.94
N GLY A 63 20.19 30.31 0.89
CA GLY A 63 21.24 30.49 -0.12
C GLY A 63 20.71 30.36 -1.54
N TYR A 64 19.88 29.35 -1.79
CA TYR A 64 19.21 29.16 -3.07
C TYR A 64 18.25 30.32 -3.39
N GLY A 65 17.41 30.73 -2.44
CA GLY A 65 16.47 31.84 -2.60
C GLY A 65 17.16 33.14 -3.00
N PHE A 66 18.32 33.43 -2.40
CA PHE A 66 19.14 34.58 -2.77
C PHE A 66 19.67 34.48 -4.21
N ILE A 67 20.24 33.35 -4.60
CA ILE A 67 20.73 33.12 -5.98
C ILE A 67 19.58 33.24 -6.99
N ALA A 68 18.41 32.69 -6.64
CA ALA A 68 17.22 32.70 -7.48
C ALA A 68 16.64 34.11 -7.72
N LEU A 69 17.02 35.14 -6.94
CA LEU A 69 16.63 36.53 -7.21
C LEU A 69 17.33 37.09 -8.45
N PHE A 70 18.54 36.62 -8.76
CA PHE A 70 19.37 37.12 -9.86
C PHE A 70 19.18 36.34 -11.17
N LEU A 71 18.61 35.14 -11.09
CA LEU A 71 18.33 34.30 -12.26
C LEU A 71 17.07 34.80 -13.00
N SER A 72 17.28 35.45 -14.14
CA SER A 72 16.21 36.04 -14.97
C SER A 72 15.36 35.00 -15.72
N PHE A 73 14.07 35.27 -15.87
CA PHE A 73 13.07 34.46 -16.61
C PHE A 73 13.29 34.38 -18.14
N SER A 74 14.33 35.02 -18.67
CA SER A 74 14.55 35.17 -20.10
C SER A 74 15.55 34.17 -20.70
N THR A 75 16.09 33.25 -19.90
CA THR A 75 17.09 32.26 -20.34
C THR A 75 16.53 30.82 -20.24
N PRO A 76 17.08 29.84 -20.98
CA PRO A 76 16.68 28.43 -20.87
C PRO A 76 16.84 27.83 -19.46
N LEU A 77 17.53 28.54 -18.55
CA LEU A 77 17.71 28.20 -17.14
C LEU A 77 16.41 28.24 -16.31
N TRP A 78 15.33 28.86 -16.80
CA TRP A 78 14.04 28.90 -16.08
C TRP A 78 13.49 27.50 -15.73
N ARG A 79 13.69 26.50 -16.60
CA ARG A 79 13.28 25.11 -16.34
C ARG A 79 14.05 24.49 -15.18
N LEU A 80 15.35 24.80 -15.09
CA LEU A 80 16.21 24.34 -14.00
C LEU A 80 15.79 24.99 -12.67
N VAL A 81 15.53 26.30 -12.69
CA VAL A 81 15.01 27.03 -11.52
C VAL A 81 13.68 26.44 -11.04
N PHE A 82 12.78 26.05 -11.94
CA PHE A 82 11.53 25.40 -11.57
C PHE A 82 11.75 24.03 -10.89
N LEU A 83 12.65 23.20 -11.43
CA LEU A 83 12.98 21.91 -10.81
C LEU A 83 13.62 22.08 -9.43
N LEU A 84 14.50 23.06 -9.29
CA LEU A 84 15.13 23.40 -8.02
C LEU A 84 14.11 23.96 -7.01
N ASP A 85 13.15 24.78 -7.44
CA ASP A 85 12.05 25.27 -6.59
C ASP A 85 11.25 24.10 -6.00
N VAL A 86 10.87 23.11 -6.84
CA VAL A 86 10.16 21.89 -6.38
C VAL A 86 11.00 21.09 -5.40
N PHE A 87 12.28 20.88 -5.71
CA PHE A 87 13.20 20.14 -4.85
C PHE A 87 13.36 20.81 -3.48
N MET A 88 13.51 22.14 -3.46
CA MET A 88 13.64 22.90 -2.22
C MET A 88 12.36 22.85 -1.37
N THR A 89 11.17 22.90 -1.98
CA THR A 89 9.91 22.72 -1.24
C THR A 89 9.81 21.33 -0.61
N LEU A 90 10.19 20.28 -1.33
CA LEU A 90 10.20 18.91 -0.80
C LEU A 90 11.21 18.76 0.36
N LEU A 91 12.39 19.35 0.22
CA LEU A 91 13.42 19.30 1.25
C LEU A 91 12.98 20.06 2.52
N LEU A 92 12.43 21.27 2.36
CA LEU A 92 11.90 22.07 3.47
C LEU A 92 10.76 21.34 4.20
N THR A 93 9.77 20.84 3.47
CA THR A 93 8.62 20.11 4.07
C THR A 93 9.04 18.86 4.83
N SER A 94 10.01 18.11 4.30
CA SER A 94 10.62 16.97 5.00
C SER A 94 11.29 17.38 6.31
N SER A 95 12.12 18.43 6.29
CA SER A 95 12.85 18.87 7.48
C SER A 95 11.95 19.48 8.57
N ILE A 96 10.91 20.25 8.17
CA ILE A 96 9.87 20.76 9.08
C ILE A 96 9.14 19.61 9.77
N SER A 97 8.75 18.58 9.03
CA SER A 97 8.03 17.43 9.58
C SER A 97 8.87 16.66 10.60
N ALA A 98 10.17 16.45 10.32
CA ALA A 98 11.09 15.79 11.24
C ALA A 98 11.29 16.60 12.53
N ALA A 99 11.47 17.92 12.42
CA ALA A 99 11.65 18.80 13.57
C ALA A 99 10.36 18.92 14.40
N LEU A 100 9.19 19.00 13.76
CA LEU A 100 7.89 19.00 14.45
C LEU A 100 7.68 17.73 15.29
N ALA A 101 8.05 16.56 14.79
CA ALA A 101 7.91 15.31 15.54
C ALA A 101 8.73 15.33 16.83
N ILE A 102 9.98 15.82 16.78
CA ILE A 102 10.83 15.94 17.98
C ILE A 102 10.34 17.05 18.90
N ALA A 103 9.85 18.17 18.36
CA ALA A 103 9.26 19.23 19.16
C ALA A 103 7.98 18.78 19.91
N ASP A 104 7.11 17.97 19.27
CA ASP A 104 5.91 17.43 19.91
C ASP A 104 6.26 16.45 21.03
N VAL A 105 7.26 15.59 20.80
CA VAL A 105 7.84 14.73 21.85
C VAL A 105 8.42 15.57 23.00
N GLY A 106 9.16 16.65 22.71
CA GLY A 106 9.70 17.54 23.75
C GLY A 106 8.61 18.21 24.58
N LYS A 107 7.46 18.53 23.96
CA LYS A 107 6.33 19.19 24.62
C LYS A 107 5.45 18.24 25.43
N LYS A 108 5.11 17.06 24.89
CA LYS A 108 4.15 16.13 25.49
C LYS A 108 4.79 14.91 26.15
N GLY A 109 6.04 14.61 25.83
CA GLY A 109 6.68 13.34 26.17
C GLY A 109 6.12 12.14 25.38
N ASN A 110 6.59 10.96 25.71
CA ASN A 110 6.06 9.68 25.22
C ASN A 110 6.17 8.63 26.34
N SER A 111 5.02 8.28 26.94
CA SER A 111 4.94 7.32 28.05
C SER A 111 5.34 5.89 27.66
N HIS A 112 5.15 5.48 26.41
CA HIS A 112 5.51 4.13 25.94
C HIS A 112 7.02 3.96 25.79
N ALA A 113 7.71 5.06 25.43
CA ALA A 113 9.17 5.09 25.31
C ALA A 113 9.87 5.57 26.61
N GLY A 114 9.10 5.93 27.65
CA GLY A 114 9.64 6.48 28.90
C GLY A 114 10.23 7.89 28.74
N TRP A 115 9.85 8.64 27.71
CA TRP A 115 10.33 9.99 27.48
C TRP A 115 9.44 10.99 28.21
N LEU A 116 10.01 11.70 29.18
CA LEU A 116 9.31 12.74 29.91
C LEU A 116 9.24 14.04 29.08
N PRO A 117 8.19 14.86 29.23
CA PRO A 117 8.12 16.18 28.62
C PRO A 117 9.24 17.08 29.17
N VAL A 118 9.96 17.76 28.27
CA VAL A 118 11.15 18.56 28.60
C VAL A 118 10.86 20.06 28.54
N CYS A 119 9.87 20.49 27.73
CA CYS A 119 9.53 21.91 27.58
C CYS A 119 9.01 22.59 28.86
N GLY A 120 8.61 21.83 29.88
CA GLY A 120 8.28 22.39 31.19
C GLY A 120 9.51 22.85 32.00
N GLN A 121 10.70 22.38 31.63
CA GLN A 121 11.97 22.72 32.30
C GLN A 121 12.81 23.74 31.51
N VAL A 122 12.71 23.73 30.19
CA VAL A 122 13.43 24.66 29.27
C VAL A 122 12.46 25.40 28.33
N PRO A 123 11.61 26.28 28.87
CA PRO A 123 10.55 26.93 28.11
C PRO A 123 11.08 27.86 27.01
N GLU A 124 12.17 28.59 27.25
CA GLU A 124 12.72 29.53 26.26
C GLU A 124 13.24 28.80 25.03
N PHE A 125 13.89 27.64 25.22
CA PHE A 125 14.30 26.78 24.12
C PHE A 125 13.09 26.32 23.29
N CYS A 126 12.02 25.86 23.95
CA CYS A 126 10.84 25.35 23.25
C CYS A 126 10.04 26.44 22.52
N ASP A 127 9.98 27.65 23.06
CA ASP A 127 9.34 28.79 22.41
C ASP A 127 10.14 29.24 21.17
N HIS A 128 11.47 29.29 21.27
CA HIS A 128 12.35 29.55 20.12
C HIS A 128 12.21 28.48 19.04
N VAL A 129 12.21 27.19 19.39
CA VAL A 129 11.99 26.09 18.43
C VAL A 129 10.62 26.22 17.76
N THR A 130 9.58 26.56 18.51
CA THR A 130 8.22 26.76 17.98
C THR A 130 8.18 27.93 16.99
N GLY A 131 8.79 29.07 17.34
CA GLY A 131 8.90 30.24 16.47
C GLY A 131 9.65 29.92 15.16
N ALA A 132 10.76 29.17 15.26
CA ALA A 132 11.52 28.73 14.10
C ALA A 132 10.68 27.82 13.17
N LEU A 133 9.91 26.89 13.72
CA LEU A 133 9.04 25.99 12.95
C LEU A 133 7.93 26.75 12.21
N ILE A 134 7.31 27.75 12.84
CA ILE A 134 6.29 28.61 12.22
C ILE A 134 6.90 29.40 11.05
N ALA A 135 8.09 29.97 11.24
CA ALA A 135 8.81 30.67 10.18
C ALA A 135 9.17 29.72 9.01
N GLY A 136 9.67 28.51 9.31
CA GLY A 136 10.00 27.51 8.30
C GLY A 136 8.79 27.04 7.49
N PHE A 137 7.64 26.84 8.15
CA PHE A 137 6.39 26.49 7.48
C PHE A 137 5.91 27.61 6.54
N SER A 138 6.07 28.88 6.95
CA SER A 138 5.76 30.03 6.12
C SER A 138 6.63 30.10 4.86
N ALA A 139 7.89 29.66 4.94
CA ALA A 139 8.77 29.55 3.76
C ALA A 139 8.34 28.42 2.81
N ALA A 140 7.87 27.28 3.34
CA ALA A 140 7.48 26.12 2.54
C ALA A 140 6.14 26.28 1.81
N THR A 141 5.24 27.12 2.31
CA THR A 141 3.86 27.28 1.78
C THR A 141 3.75 28.28 0.62
N GLN A 142 4.75 29.15 0.43
CA GLN A 142 4.76 30.15 -0.63
C GLN A 142 5.10 29.52 -1.99
N ARG A 143 4.05 29.07 -2.70
CA ARG A 143 4.19 28.51 -4.06
C ARG A 143 4.49 29.60 -5.09
N PRO A 144 5.30 29.31 -6.13
CA PRO A 144 5.49 30.25 -7.23
C PRO A 144 4.15 30.56 -7.93
N PRO A 145 3.91 31.82 -8.36
CA PRO A 145 2.63 32.29 -8.92
C PRO A 145 2.27 31.67 -10.28
N THR A 146 3.09 30.78 -10.82
CA THR A 146 2.85 30.04 -12.07
C THR A 146 2.27 28.64 -11.85
N LEU A 147 2.17 28.17 -10.60
CA LEU A 147 1.49 26.91 -10.31
C LEU A 147 -0.04 27.11 -10.25
N GLN A 148 -0.64 27.58 -11.35
CA GLN A 148 -2.03 27.24 -11.64
C GLN A 148 -2.02 25.81 -12.19
N ILE A 149 -2.09 24.82 -11.30
CA ILE A 149 -2.66 23.54 -11.71
C ILE A 149 -4.13 23.84 -11.99
N ARG A 150 -4.44 24.17 -13.24
CA ARG A 150 -5.81 24.30 -13.71
C ARG A 150 -6.34 22.88 -13.85
N CYS A 151 -6.86 22.33 -12.75
CA CYS A 151 -7.78 21.21 -12.87
C CYS A 151 -8.97 21.71 -13.70
N SER A 152 -9.27 21.02 -14.80
CA SER A 152 -10.45 21.29 -15.61
C SER A 152 -11.68 21.04 -14.74
N ASN A 153 -12.27 22.09 -14.16
CA ASN A 153 -13.61 22.00 -13.61
C ASN A 153 -14.57 21.91 -14.78
N SER A 154 -15.20 20.75 -14.98
CA SER A 154 -16.49 20.70 -15.66
C SER A 154 -17.48 21.50 -14.80
N SER A 155 -18.06 22.55 -15.38
CA SER A 155 -19.06 23.38 -14.71
C SER A 155 -20.24 22.55 -14.20
N PRO A 156 -20.79 22.84 -13.01
CA PRO A 156 -22.09 22.35 -12.61
C PRO A 156 -23.14 23.42 -12.94
N ASP A 157 -23.93 23.18 -13.98
CA ASP A 157 -25.27 23.74 -14.05
C ASP A 157 -26.28 22.61 -13.84
N THR A 158 -27.43 22.95 -13.25
CA THR A 158 -28.63 22.15 -12.89
C THR A 158 -28.65 21.43 -11.52
N PRO A 159 -29.82 21.35 -10.85
CA PRO A 159 -29.97 21.89 -9.50
C PRO A 159 -30.20 20.81 -8.45
N SER A 160 -29.83 21.17 -7.22
CA SER A 160 -30.36 20.72 -5.93
C SER A 160 -31.58 19.79 -5.99
N ILE A 161 -31.34 18.48 -5.88
CA ILE A 161 -32.29 17.54 -5.28
C ILE A 161 -31.68 17.08 -3.96
N THR A 162 -32.36 17.45 -2.89
CA THR A 162 -32.10 17.03 -1.51
C THR A 162 -32.35 15.53 -1.41
N GLU A 163 -31.31 14.72 -1.19
CA GLU A 163 -31.51 13.35 -0.71
C GLU A 163 -30.40 12.90 0.24
N LYS A 164 -30.82 12.05 1.17
CA LYS A 164 -30.27 11.80 2.51
C LYS A 164 -28.81 11.33 2.54
N LEU A 165 -28.13 11.74 3.61
CA LEU A 165 -26.88 11.13 4.10
C LEU A 165 -27.01 9.60 4.23
N GLU A 166 -26.24 8.87 3.45
CA GLU A 166 -25.62 7.61 3.89
C GLU A 166 -24.13 7.61 3.51
N HIS A 167 -23.32 7.05 4.40
CA HIS A 167 -21.93 7.40 4.64
C HIS A 167 -20.98 6.48 3.85
N GLU A 168 -20.77 6.74 2.55
CA GLU A 168 -19.65 6.17 1.78
C GLU A 168 -18.85 7.30 1.13
N ALA A 169 -17.87 7.84 1.87
CA ALA A 169 -16.87 8.73 1.28
C ALA A 169 -15.93 7.88 0.40
N SER A 170 -16.35 7.68 -0.86
CA SER A 170 -15.55 7.03 -1.88
C SER A 170 -14.25 7.80 -2.11
N MET A 171 -13.12 7.16 -1.79
CA MET A 171 -11.77 7.70 -1.99
C MET A 171 -11.37 7.81 -3.48
N THR A 172 -12.27 7.46 -4.39
CA THR A 172 -12.09 7.58 -5.84
C THR A 172 -13.23 8.40 -6.44
N GLY A 173 -12.90 9.41 -7.25
CA GLY A 173 -13.88 10.05 -8.12
C GLY A 173 -14.52 8.98 -9.02
N ALA A 174 -15.83 8.83 -8.90
CA ALA A 174 -16.70 7.85 -9.54
C ALA A 174 -16.17 7.22 -10.85
N ALA A 175 -15.86 5.92 -10.78
CA ALA A 175 -15.96 4.99 -11.91
C ALA A 175 -16.82 3.80 -11.46
N TYR A 176 -18.07 4.10 -11.08
CA TYR A 176 -19.02 3.08 -10.60
C TYR A 176 -19.47 2.11 -11.71
N ASP A 177 -19.27 2.49 -12.98
CA ASP A 177 -19.51 1.63 -14.14
C ASP A 177 -18.37 1.78 -15.16
N PHE A 178 -17.42 0.85 -15.15
CA PHE A 178 -16.41 0.77 -16.21
C PHE A 178 -16.91 -0.12 -17.33
N ASN A 179 -16.73 0.35 -18.58
CA ASN A 179 -17.22 -0.37 -19.75
C ASN A 179 -16.21 -1.26 -20.49
N ARG A 180 -14.92 -1.16 -20.16
CA ARG A 180 -13.80 -1.95 -20.73
C ARG A 180 -12.55 -1.93 -19.83
N ALA A 181 -12.62 -2.47 -18.61
CA ALA A 181 -11.42 -2.51 -17.74
C ALA A 181 -10.41 -3.56 -18.17
N THR A 182 -10.88 -4.80 -18.40
CA THR A 182 -10.07 -5.94 -18.82
C THR A 182 -10.85 -6.83 -19.79
N THR A 183 -10.22 -7.92 -20.27
CA THR A 183 -10.91 -8.97 -21.02
C THR A 183 -11.96 -9.64 -20.15
N SER A 184 -13.18 -9.78 -20.68
CA SER A 184 -14.25 -10.48 -19.98
C SER A 184 -13.88 -11.93 -19.68
N LEU A 185 -14.12 -12.36 -18.44
CA LEU A 185 -13.95 -13.75 -18.00
C LEU A 185 -15.19 -14.61 -18.26
N THR A 186 -16.32 -14.00 -18.64
CA THR A 186 -17.57 -14.70 -18.92
C THR A 186 -17.96 -14.57 -20.39
N ARG A 187 -18.68 -15.57 -20.90
CA ARG A 187 -19.21 -15.52 -22.29
C ARG A 187 -20.58 -14.87 -22.36
N LYS A 188 -21.27 -14.78 -21.23
CA LYS A 188 -22.61 -14.20 -21.07
C LYS A 188 -22.55 -13.09 -20.03
N LEU A 189 -23.49 -12.16 -20.12
CA LEU A 189 -23.69 -11.15 -19.09
C LEU A 189 -24.06 -11.82 -17.76
N LEU A 190 -23.52 -11.26 -16.67
CA LEU A 190 -23.88 -11.61 -15.30
C LEU A 190 -25.18 -10.90 -14.92
N SER A 191 -25.94 -11.49 -14.00
CA SER A 191 -27.18 -10.91 -13.47
C SER A 191 -26.95 -9.61 -12.69
N SER A 192 -25.78 -9.49 -12.05
CA SER A 192 -25.37 -8.35 -11.24
C SER A 192 -23.83 -8.27 -11.18
N PRO A 193 -23.27 -7.10 -10.82
CA PRO A 193 -21.85 -6.99 -10.47
C PRO A 193 -21.47 -7.95 -9.33
N LYS A 194 -20.21 -8.38 -9.29
CA LYS A 194 -19.70 -9.30 -8.26
C LYS A 194 -18.48 -8.70 -7.55
N LYS A 195 -18.30 -8.99 -6.27
CA LYS A 195 -17.10 -8.74 -5.50
C LYS A 195 -16.56 -10.08 -5.01
N VAL A 196 -15.33 -10.41 -5.38
CA VAL A 196 -14.69 -11.68 -5.02
C VAL A 196 -13.45 -11.42 -4.18
N THR A 197 -13.46 -11.93 -2.96
CA THR A 197 -12.36 -11.88 -2.01
C THR A 197 -11.61 -13.21 -2.03
N LEU A 198 -10.38 -13.20 -2.52
CA LEU A 198 -9.50 -14.36 -2.61
C LEU A 198 -8.55 -14.40 -1.41
N VAL A 199 -8.40 -15.57 -0.80
CA VAL A 199 -7.51 -15.82 0.34
C VAL A 199 -6.64 -17.03 0.06
N ARG A 200 -5.34 -16.93 0.28
CA ARG A 200 -4.46 -18.10 0.25
C ARG A 200 -4.55 -18.86 1.57
N HIS A 201 -4.54 -20.18 1.52
CA HIS A 201 -4.53 -21.04 2.72
C HIS A 201 -3.44 -20.63 3.74
N GLY A 202 -3.68 -20.91 5.02
CA GLY A 202 -2.72 -20.68 6.11
C GLY A 202 -1.44 -21.50 5.96
N LEU A 203 -0.41 -21.17 6.75
CA LEU A 203 0.87 -21.89 6.73
C LEU A 203 0.66 -23.40 6.98
N SER A 204 1.28 -24.23 6.15
CA SER A 204 1.19 -25.70 6.26
C SER A 204 2.50 -26.35 6.68
N SER A 205 2.43 -27.60 7.13
CA SER A 205 3.58 -28.45 7.47
C SER A 205 4.63 -28.44 6.34
N TRP A 206 4.20 -28.64 5.09
CA TRP A 206 5.11 -28.62 3.94
C TRP A 206 5.62 -27.23 3.58
N ASN A 207 4.92 -26.15 3.95
CA ASN A 207 5.53 -24.81 3.86
C ASN A 207 6.70 -24.68 4.84
N GLN A 208 6.51 -25.12 6.09
CA GLN A 208 7.53 -25.05 7.13
C GLN A 208 8.74 -25.92 6.80
N GLU A 209 8.51 -27.12 6.25
CA GLU A 209 9.57 -28.02 5.79
C GLU A 209 10.19 -27.64 4.45
N SER A 210 9.71 -26.57 3.81
CA SER A 210 10.12 -26.16 2.47
C SER A 210 10.03 -27.29 1.43
N ARG A 211 8.88 -27.98 1.41
CA ARG A 211 8.54 -28.99 0.40
C ARG A 211 7.69 -28.42 -0.73
N ILE A 212 7.83 -29.01 -1.91
CA ILE A 212 6.96 -28.74 -3.05
C ILE A 212 5.62 -29.44 -2.78
N GLN A 213 4.52 -28.66 -2.77
CA GLN A 213 3.20 -29.18 -2.38
C GLN A 213 2.42 -29.75 -3.55
N GLY A 214 2.26 -28.95 -4.60
CA GLY A 214 1.36 -29.28 -5.69
C GLY A 214 -0.05 -29.63 -5.21
N SER A 215 -0.71 -30.56 -5.91
CA SER A 215 -2.08 -30.99 -5.60
C SER A 215 -2.14 -32.07 -4.51
N SER A 216 -1.00 -32.47 -3.92
CA SER A 216 -0.95 -33.46 -2.84
C SER A 216 -1.78 -33.03 -1.63
N ASN A 217 -2.53 -34.00 -1.09
CA ASN A 217 -3.41 -33.82 0.06
C ASN A 217 -2.76 -34.18 1.41
N LEU A 218 -1.46 -34.48 1.42
CA LEU A 218 -0.73 -34.88 2.64
C LEU A 218 -0.33 -33.70 3.54
N SER A 219 -0.32 -32.48 3.00
CA SER A 219 0.05 -31.27 3.73
C SER A 219 -1.13 -30.72 4.53
N VAL A 220 -0.96 -30.65 5.85
CA VAL A 220 -1.94 -30.08 6.80
C VAL A 220 -1.49 -28.70 7.32
N LEU A 221 -2.43 -27.91 7.85
CA LEU A 221 -2.12 -26.64 8.51
C LEU A 221 -1.24 -26.85 9.75
N THR A 222 -0.31 -25.92 9.99
CA THR A 222 0.37 -25.82 11.28
C THR A 222 -0.47 -25.01 12.26
N GLU A 223 -0.09 -25.02 13.54
CA GLU A 223 -0.71 -24.15 14.55
C GLU A 223 -0.63 -22.66 14.16
N THR A 224 0.50 -22.24 13.58
CA THR A 224 0.63 -20.89 12.99
C THR A 224 -0.32 -20.67 11.82
N GLY A 225 -0.53 -21.69 10.98
CA GLY A 225 -1.50 -21.62 9.89
C GLY A 225 -2.94 -21.50 10.36
N VAL A 226 -3.30 -22.18 11.44
CA VAL A 226 -4.62 -22.05 12.09
C VAL A 226 -4.81 -20.63 12.61
N ARG A 227 -3.82 -20.09 13.35
CA ARG A 227 -3.86 -18.68 13.81
C ARG A 227 -3.98 -17.69 12.64
N GLN A 228 -3.31 -17.93 11.53
CA GLN A 228 -3.45 -17.08 10.33
C GLN A 228 -4.88 -17.11 9.78
N ALA A 229 -5.52 -18.28 9.77
CA ALA A 229 -6.92 -18.41 9.35
C ALA A 229 -7.87 -17.69 10.34
N GLU A 230 -7.64 -17.79 11.64
CA GLU A 230 -8.40 -17.04 12.66
C GLU A 230 -8.27 -15.53 12.47
N ARG A 231 -7.07 -15.03 12.19
CA ARG A 231 -6.87 -13.60 11.89
C ARG A 231 -7.55 -13.16 10.61
N CYS A 232 -7.60 -14.01 9.58
CA CYS A 232 -8.40 -13.74 8.39
C CYS A 232 -9.90 -13.66 8.73
N ARG A 233 -10.41 -14.57 9.58
CA ARG A 233 -11.79 -14.58 10.05
C ARG A 233 -12.15 -13.26 10.72
N GLU A 234 -11.32 -12.82 11.66
CA GLU A 234 -11.50 -11.56 12.39
C GLU A 234 -11.46 -10.34 11.46
N ALA A 235 -10.47 -10.30 10.56
CA ALA A 235 -10.30 -9.18 9.64
C ALA A 235 -11.45 -9.02 8.65
N LEU A 236 -12.12 -10.14 8.33
CA LEU A 236 -13.25 -10.17 7.41
C LEU A 236 -14.60 -10.14 8.12
N ALA A 237 -14.66 -10.12 9.47
CA ALA A 237 -15.87 -10.35 10.26
C ALA A 237 -17.06 -9.44 9.87
N ASN A 238 -16.77 -8.19 9.50
CA ASN A 238 -17.77 -7.18 9.15
C ASN A 238 -18.13 -7.15 7.64
N ILE A 239 -17.61 -8.09 6.86
CA ILE A 239 -17.90 -8.21 5.43
C ILE A 239 -18.94 -9.31 5.24
N TYR A 240 -20.04 -8.97 4.58
CA TYR A 240 -21.04 -9.93 4.14
C TYR A 240 -20.55 -10.73 2.93
N PHE A 241 -20.82 -12.04 2.93
CA PHE A 241 -20.58 -12.94 1.81
C PHE A 241 -21.80 -13.82 1.63
N ASP A 242 -22.28 -13.95 0.41
CA ASP A 242 -23.37 -14.86 0.05
C ASP A 242 -22.92 -16.33 0.18
N GLN A 243 -21.68 -16.60 -0.20
CA GLN A 243 -21.14 -17.95 -0.29
C GLN A 243 -19.61 -17.97 -0.21
N CYS A 244 -19.09 -19.06 0.34
CA CYS A 244 -17.67 -19.38 0.39
C CYS A 244 -17.34 -20.54 -0.55
N PHE A 245 -16.28 -20.36 -1.34
CA PHE A 245 -15.71 -21.41 -2.17
C PHE A 245 -14.32 -21.79 -1.64
N SER A 246 -13.98 -23.07 -1.69
CA SER A 246 -12.65 -23.53 -1.30
C SER A 246 -12.17 -24.67 -2.18
N SER A 247 -10.85 -24.81 -2.29
CA SER A 247 -10.27 -26.06 -2.77
C SER A 247 -10.58 -27.21 -1.81
N PRO A 248 -10.85 -28.43 -2.30
CA PRO A 248 -11.05 -29.61 -1.45
C PRO A 248 -9.77 -30.07 -0.71
N ILE A 249 -8.57 -29.68 -1.17
CA ILE A 249 -7.30 -30.03 -0.53
C ILE A 249 -7.25 -29.54 0.93
N CYS A 250 -6.87 -30.44 1.85
CA CYS A 250 -6.95 -30.32 3.31
C CYS A 250 -6.50 -28.97 3.86
N ARG A 251 -5.32 -28.45 3.49
CA ARG A 251 -4.84 -27.15 3.98
C ARG A 251 -5.75 -25.97 3.62
N ALA A 252 -6.33 -25.96 2.42
CA ALA A 252 -7.28 -24.93 2.00
C ALA A 252 -8.66 -25.16 2.64
N LYS A 253 -9.12 -26.41 2.66
CA LYS A 253 -10.35 -26.84 3.32
C LYS A 253 -10.37 -26.43 4.80
N SER A 254 -9.37 -26.79 5.59
CA SER A 254 -9.28 -26.41 7.00
C SER A 254 -9.16 -24.90 7.20
N THR A 255 -8.48 -24.18 6.29
CA THR A 255 -8.46 -22.71 6.35
C THR A 255 -9.86 -22.14 6.13
N ALA A 256 -10.61 -22.66 5.16
CA ALA A 256 -11.96 -22.22 4.86
C ALA A 256 -12.93 -22.53 6.00
N GLU A 257 -12.85 -23.72 6.61
CA GLU A 257 -13.66 -24.11 7.76
C GLU A 257 -13.46 -23.13 8.94
N VAL A 258 -12.21 -22.75 9.23
CA VAL A 258 -11.91 -21.76 10.28
C VAL A 258 -12.45 -20.38 9.91
N ILE A 259 -12.21 -19.88 8.69
CA ILE A 259 -12.67 -18.54 8.28
C ILE A 259 -14.19 -18.44 8.19
N TRP A 260 -14.86 -19.53 7.80
CA TRP A 260 -16.31 -19.58 7.61
C TRP A 260 -17.08 -19.86 8.91
N GLN A 261 -16.39 -20.21 10.00
CA GLN A 261 -17.03 -20.50 11.27
C GLN A 261 -17.87 -19.31 11.77
N GLY A 262 -19.15 -19.58 12.04
CA GLY A 262 -20.11 -18.59 12.54
C GLY A 262 -20.76 -17.73 11.46
N ARG A 263 -20.51 -18.00 10.18
CA ARG A 263 -21.21 -17.35 9.05
C ARG A 263 -22.38 -18.19 8.57
N GLU A 264 -23.40 -17.48 8.09
CA GLU A 264 -24.52 -18.07 7.37
C GLU A 264 -24.15 -18.25 5.88
N GLY A 265 -24.79 -19.20 5.21
CA GLY A 265 -24.54 -19.50 3.80
C GLY A 265 -23.60 -20.69 3.56
N PRO A 266 -23.54 -21.17 2.30
CA PRO A 266 -22.86 -22.40 1.98
C PRO A 266 -21.33 -22.25 1.90
N LEU A 267 -20.62 -23.25 2.38
CA LEU A 267 -19.21 -23.52 2.08
C LEU A 267 -19.14 -24.63 1.03
N VAL A 268 -18.71 -24.30 -0.18
CA VAL A 268 -18.68 -25.22 -1.34
C VAL A 268 -17.25 -25.49 -1.77
N PHE A 269 -16.95 -26.76 -2.02
CA PHE A 269 -15.64 -27.17 -2.50
C PHE A 269 -15.65 -27.29 -4.03
N LEU A 270 -14.68 -26.64 -4.69
CA LEU A 270 -14.52 -26.67 -6.14
C LEU A 270 -13.17 -27.29 -6.51
N ASP A 271 -13.18 -28.35 -7.32
CA ASP A 271 -11.97 -29.00 -7.83
C ASP A 271 -11.14 -28.04 -8.72
N SER A 272 -11.80 -27.06 -9.36
CA SER A 272 -11.14 -26.01 -10.13
C SER A 272 -10.30 -25.04 -9.28
N LEU A 273 -10.40 -25.11 -7.96
CA LEU A 273 -9.56 -24.34 -7.03
C LEU A 273 -8.34 -25.12 -6.54
N GLU A 274 -8.13 -26.37 -6.98
CA GLU A 274 -6.96 -27.15 -6.61
C GLU A 274 -5.63 -26.53 -7.08
N GLU A 275 -4.55 -26.88 -6.39
CA GLU A 275 -3.20 -26.43 -6.74
C GLU A 275 -2.67 -27.17 -7.98
N ALA A 276 -1.67 -26.60 -8.66
CA ALA A 276 -0.96 -27.29 -9.75
C ALA A 276 -0.51 -28.70 -9.35
N HIS A 277 -0.85 -29.72 -10.14
CA HIS A 277 -0.23 -31.03 -10.01
C HIS A 277 1.21 -30.99 -10.52
N LEU A 278 2.18 -31.31 -9.66
CA LEU A 278 3.61 -31.26 -9.92
C LEU A 278 4.28 -32.64 -9.91
N PHE A 279 3.48 -33.71 -10.01
CA PHE A 279 3.93 -35.08 -10.20
C PHE A 279 4.95 -35.53 -9.12
N PHE A 280 6.07 -36.13 -9.54
CA PHE A 280 7.10 -36.69 -8.67
C PHE A 280 7.83 -35.64 -7.82
N LEU A 281 7.67 -34.34 -8.11
CA LEU A 281 8.24 -33.28 -7.29
C LEU A 281 7.44 -33.07 -6.00
N GLU A 282 6.16 -33.46 -5.96
CA GLU A 282 5.31 -33.30 -4.78
C GLU A 282 5.86 -34.09 -3.59
N GLY A 283 5.94 -33.43 -2.43
CA GLY A 283 6.50 -34.00 -1.22
C GLY A 283 8.03 -33.91 -1.12
N MET A 284 8.75 -33.65 -2.21
CA MET A 284 10.19 -33.43 -2.13
C MET A 284 10.51 -32.11 -1.42
N LYS A 285 11.56 -32.08 -0.58
CA LYS A 285 12.12 -30.81 -0.14
C LYS A 285 12.74 -30.10 -1.34
N ASN A 286 12.66 -28.77 -1.38
CA ASN A 286 13.23 -28.00 -2.50
C ASN A 286 14.73 -28.31 -2.70
N VAL A 287 15.47 -28.58 -1.63
CA VAL A 287 16.91 -28.95 -1.69
C VAL A 287 17.13 -30.32 -2.37
N ASP A 288 16.26 -31.28 -2.09
CA ASP A 288 16.35 -32.63 -2.65
C ASP A 288 15.88 -32.63 -4.12
N ALA A 289 14.78 -31.94 -4.42
CA ALA A 289 14.30 -31.75 -5.79
C ALA A 289 15.35 -31.08 -6.69
N ARG A 290 16.07 -30.07 -6.16
CA ARG A 290 17.17 -29.41 -6.88
C ARG A 290 18.36 -30.34 -7.14
N ARG A 291 18.63 -31.29 -6.24
CA ARG A 291 19.74 -32.25 -6.36
C ARG A 291 19.39 -33.40 -7.30
N GLU A 292 18.19 -33.97 -7.17
CA GLU A 292 17.77 -35.19 -7.85
C GLU A 292 17.17 -34.91 -9.24
N TYR A 293 16.46 -33.79 -9.39
CA TYR A 293 15.82 -33.37 -10.64
C TYR A 293 16.17 -31.91 -10.98
N PRO A 294 17.46 -31.58 -11.16
CA PRO A 294 17.92 -30.20 -11.29
C PRO A 294 17.28 -29.48 -12.47
N LYS A 295 17.12 -30.15 -13.61
CA LYS A 295 16.54 -29.58 -14.82
C LYS A 295 15.08 -29.21 -14.59
N GLU A 296 14.28 -30.16 -14.12
CA GLU A 296 12.85 -30.00 -13.86
C GLU A 296 12.59 -28.98 -12.76
N TYR A 297 13.39 -29.00 -11.70
CA TYR A 297 13.32 -28.01 -10.63
C TYR A 297 13.64 -26.61 -11.14
N ILE A 298 14.74 -26.42 -11.89
CA ILE A 298 15.11 -25.12 -12.44
C ILE A 298 14.04 -24.62 -13.41
N THR A 299 13.57 -25.46 -14.34
CA THR A 299 12.49 -25.09 -15.26
C THR A 299 11.23 -24.68 -14.49
N TRP A 300 10.78 -25.45 -13.49
CA TRP A 300 9.63 -25.04 -12.68
C TRP A 300 9.85 -23.70 -11.93
N ARG A 301 11.07 -23.43 -11.48
CA ARG A 301 11.40 -22.21 -10.72
C ARG A 301 11.53 -20.98 -11.59
N GLU A 302 12.20 -21.10 -12.74
CA GLU A 302 12.67 -19.99 -13.56
C GLU A 302 11.88 -19.85 -14.87
N ASP A 303 11.42 -20.96 -15.44
CA ASP A 303 10.64 -20.99 -16.69
C ASP A 303 9.42 -21.93 -16.58
N PRO A 304 8.47 -21.63 -15.68
CA PRO A 304 7.35 -22.52 -15.41
C PRO A 304 6.41 -22.71 -16.61
N ALA A 305 6.45 -21.82 -17.61
CA ALA A 305 5.63 -21.94 -18.82
C ALA A 305 6.07 -23.12 -19.71
N ASN A 306 7.36 -23.43 -19.70
CA ASN A 306 7.93 -24.57 -20.41
C ASN A 306 8.15 -25.80 -19.52
N PHE A 307 7.76 -25.74 -18.24
CA PHE A 307 7.78 -26.91 -17.37
C PHE A 307 6.79 -27.96 -17.89
N ASN A 308 7.33 -29.14 -18.22
CA ASN A 308 6.56 -30.23 -18.81
C ASN A 308 6.95 -31.56 -18.15
N VAL A 309 5.94 -32.39 -17.88
CA VAL A 309 6.12 -33.78 -17.47
C VAL A 309 5.25 -34.66 -18.36
N ASN A 310 5.86 -35.56 -19.12
CA ASN A 310 5.19 -36.51 -20.02
C ASN A 310 4.15 -35.86 -20.96
N GLY A 311 4.48 -34.69 -21.53
CA GLY A 311 3.58 -33.98 -22.45
C GLY A 311 2.55 -33.07 -21.76
N VAL A 312 2.46 -33.09 -20.43
CA VAL A 312 1.58 -32.19 -19.65
C VAL A 312 2.35 -30.96 -19.22
N TYR A 313 1.79 -29.77 -19.51
CA TYR A 313 2.31 -28.46 -19.06
C TYR A 313 1.47 -27.95 -17.87
N PRO A 314 1.95 -28.08 -16.61
CA PRO A 314 1.15 -27.70 -15.44
C PRO A 314 0.72 -26.24 -15.42
N LEU A 315 1.57 -25.32 -15.91
CA LEU A 315 1.24 -23.91 -15.93
C LEU A 315 0.15 -23.56 -16.96
N GLN A 316 0.14 -24.21 -18.12
CA GLN A 316 -0.92 -24.00 -19.10
C GLN A 316 -2.24 -24.59 -18.60
N LYS A 317 -2.19 -25.78 -17.99
CA LYS A 317 -3.35 -26.43 -17.38
C LYS A 317 -3.96 -25.54 -16.30
N ILE A 318 -3.15 -24.97 -15.39
CA ILE A 318 -3.68 -24.13 -14.32
C ILE A 318 -4.28 -22.81 -14.83
N TRP A 319 -3.81 -22.27 -15.96
CA TRP A 319 -4.43 -21.11 -16.61
C TRP A 319 -5.84 -21.41 -17.13
N ALA A 320 -6.02 -22.57 -17.76
CA ALA A 320 -7.33 -23.04 -18.20
C ALA A 320 -8.25 -23.31 -17.00
N THR A 321 -7.72 -23.97 -15.97
CA THR A 321 -8.44 -24.24 -14.71
C THR A 321 -8.88 -22.96 -14.01
N ALA A 322 -8.02 -21.93 -13.93
CA ALA A 322 -8.38 -20.64 -13.35
C ALA A 322 -9.52 -19.94 -14.11
N SER A 323 -9.54 -20.08 -15.44
CA SER A 323 -10.61 -19.54 -16.28
C SER A 323 -11.94 -20.26 -16.05
N GLU A 324 -11.92 -21.57 -15.78
CA GLU A 324 -13.13 -22.31 -15.40
C GLU A 324 -13.59 -21.95 -13.98
N ALA A 325 -12.67 -21.88 -13.02
CA ALA A 325 -12.98 -21.46 -11.65
C ALA A 325 -13.67 -20.08 -11.62
N TRP A 326 -13.18 -19.12 -12.40
CA TRP A 326 -13.85 -17.81 -12.52
C TRP A 326 -15.27 -17.92 -13.07
N ARG A 327 -15.51 -18.78 -14.07
CA ARG A 327 -16.86 -18.98 -14.60
C ARG A 327 -17.79 -19.60 -13.55
N GLU A 328 -17.33 -20.63 -12.84
CA GLU A 328 -18.11 -21.28 -11.78
C GLU A 328 -18.49 -20.27 -10.69
N ILE A 329 -17.54 -19.47 -10.22
CA ILE A 329 -17.76 -18.44 -9.20
C ILE A 329 -18.71 -17.34 -9.72
N LEU A 330 -18.42 -16.76 -10.89
CA LEU A 330 -19.15 -15.59 -11.39
C LEU A 330 -20.58 -15.91 -11.86
N TYR A 331 -20.84 -17.11 -12.36
CA TYR A 331 -22.20 -17.54 -12.71
C TYR A 331 -23.03 -17.99 -11.50
N THR A 332 -22.42 -18.16 -10.33
CA THR A 332 -23.18 -18.48 -9.10
C THR A 332 -24.06 -17.28 -8.69
N PRO A 333 -25.32 -17.49 -8.26
CA PRO A 333 -26.16 -16.43 -7.67
C PRO A 333 -25.52 -15.80 -6.42
N GLY A 334 -25.82 -14.53 -6.16
CA GLY A 334 -25.17 -13.73 -5.11
C GLY A 334 -24.23 -12.68 -5.68
N GLU A 335 -23.67 -11.81 -4.85
CA GLU A 335 -22.84 -10.68 -5.27
C GLU A 335 -21.47 -10.67 -4.60
N HIS A 336 -21.35 -11.20 -3.39
CA HIS A 336 -20.15 -11.16 -2.56
C HIS A 336 -19.67 -12.57 -2.25
N PHE A 337 -18.52 -12.95 -2.80
CA PHE A 337 -17.95 -14.29 -2.64
C PHE A 337 -16.61 -14.28 -1.92
N LEU A 338 -16.42 -15.24 -1.03
CA LEU A 338 -15.12 -15.55 -0.42
C LEU A 338 -14.55 -16.81 -1.08
N VAL A 339 -13.26 -16.81 -1.41
CA VAL A 339 -12.60 -17.94 -2.08
C VAL A 339 -11.28 -18.27 -1.38
N ILE A 340 -11.10 -19.51 -0.95
CA ILE A 340 -9.87 -19.98 -0.28
C ILE A 340 -9.14 -20.99 -1.16
N THR A 341 -7.89 -20.71 -1.50
CA THR A 341 -7.13 -21.55 -2.44
C THR A 341 -5.59 -21.49 -2.19
N HIS A 342 -4.79 -21.88 -3.19
CA HIS A 342 -3.33 -22.09 -3.10
C HIS A 342 -2.53 -21.09 -3.93
N LYS A 343 -1.19 -21.17 -3.86
CA LYS A 343 -0.31 -20.13 -4.41
C LYS A 343 -0.37 -20.06 -5.92
N SER A 344 -0.25 -21.20 -6.62
CA SER A 344 -0.13 -21.17 -8.09
C SER A 344 -1.46 -20.87 -8.75
N ILE A 345 -2.54 -21.52 -8.28
CA ILE A 345 -3.90 -21.25 -8.76
C ILE A 345 -4.35 -19.82 -8.43
N LEU A 346 -4.02 -19.27 -7.26
CA LEU A 346 -4.32 -17.86 -6.94
C LEU A 346 -3.59 -16.89 -7.87
N ARG A 347 -2.32 -17.16 -8.20
CA ARG A 347 -1.59 -16.37 -9.22
C ARG A 347 -2.26 -16.46 -10.57
N ALA A 348 -2.69 -17.65 -10.99
CA ALA A 348 -3.40 -17.85 -12.25
C ALA A 348 -4.76 -17.11 -12.26
N LEU A 349 -5.53 -17.16 -11.16
CA LEU A 349 -6.78 -16.40 -11.01
C LEU A 349 -6.54 -14.88 -11.14
N ILE A 350 -5.53 -14.35 -10.45
CA ILE A 350 -5.19 -12.92 -10.51
C ILE A 350 -4.74 -12.54 -11.93
N CYS A 351 -3.84 -13.31 -12.53
CA CYS A 351 -3.31 -13.03 -13.87
C CYS A 351 -4.42 -13.09 -14.92
N THR A 352 -5.26 -14.13 -14.92
CA THR A 352 -6.37 -14.27 -15.89
C THR A 352 -7.38 -13.14 -15.75
N ALA A 353 -7.74 -12.73 -14.53
CA ALA A 353 -8.63 -11.60 -14.29
C ALA A 353 -8.07 -10.27 -14.83
N LEU A 354 -6.75 -10.09 -14.76
CA LEU A 354 -6.05 -8.91 -15.27
C LEU A 354 -5.71 -9.00 -16.77
N GLY A 355 -6.06 -10.08 -17.46
CA GLY A 355 -5.69 -10.31 -18.86
C GLY A 355 -4.18 -10.57 -19.07
N LEU A 356 -3.48 -11.02 -18.04
CA LEU A 356 -2.05 -11.36 -18.09
C LEU A 356 -1.83 -12.81 -18.52
N SER A 357 -0.84 -13.00 -19.38
CA SER A 357 -0.43 -14.29 -19.91
C SER A 357 0.47 -15.08 -18.93
N PRO A 358 0.66 -16.40 -19.14
CA PRO A 358 1.43 -17.28 -18.25
C PRO A 358 2.86 -16.80 -17.90
N GLU A 359 3.49 -16.00 -18.76
CA GLU A 359 4.82 -15.45 -18.54
C GLU A 359 4.87 -14.50 -17.33
N ARG A 360 3.72 -14.01 -16.85
CA ARG A 360 3.61 -13.16 -15.66
C ARG A 360 3.33 -13.94 -14.37
N PHE A 361 3.27 -15.27 -14.42
CA PHE A 361 2.98 -16.12 -13.25
C PHE A 361 3.83 -15.82 -12.01
N ARG A 362 5.12 -15.51 -12.19
CA ARG A 362 6.05 -15.22 -11.08
C ARG A 362 6.06 -13.75 -10.66
N ALA A 363 5.39 -12.85 -11.39
CA ALA A 363 5.42 -11.41 -11.15
C ALA A 363 4.57 -10.97 -9.94
N ILE A 364 3.74 -11.86 -9.39
CA ILE A 364 2.81 -11.56 -8.31
C ILE A 364 3.15 -12.44 -7.11
N ASP A 365 3.40 -11.84 -5.94
CA ASP A 365 3.54 -12.60 -4.70
C ASP A 365 2.21 -12.66 -3.93
N VAL A 366 2.01 -13.78 -3.25
CA VAL A 366 0.82 -14.06 -2.44
C VAL A 366 1.24 -14.79 -1.18
N ASN A 367 1.03 -14.16 -0.03
CA ASN A 367 1.39 -14.70 1.29
C ASN A 367 0.32 -15.66 1.80
N ASN A 368 0.70 -16.56 2.72
CA ASN A 368 -0.29 -17.39 3.43
C ASN A 368 -1.25 -16.46 4.20
N GLY A 369 -2.56 -16.65 4.02
CA GLY A 369 -3.62 -15.74 4.48
C GLY A 369 -3.60 -14.34 3.86
N GLY A 370 -2.82 -14.10 2.81
CA GLY A 370 -2.90 -12.86 2.04
C GLY A 370 -4.27 -12.74 1.35
N ILE A 371 -4.85 -11.53 1.42
CA ILE A 371 -6.19 -11.24 0.90
C ILE A 371 -6.09 -10.37 -0.36
N THR A 372 -6.78 -10.77 -1.42
CA THR A 372 -6.86 -10.04 -2.70
C THR A 372 -8.32 -9.86 -3.07
N VAL A 373 -8.72 -8.66 -3.49
CA VAL A 373 -10.13 -8.35 -3.79
C VAL A 373 -10.29 -7.88 -5.22
N PHE A 374 -11.25 -8.46 -5.92
CA PHE A 374 -11.69 -8.03 -7.24
C PHE A 374 -13.14 -7.59 -7.23
N LYS A 375 -13.47 -6.59 -8.04
CA LYS A 375 -14.83 -6.27 -8.48
C LYS A 375 -15.00 -6.65 -9.94
N PHE A 376 -16.16 -7.17 -10.29
CA PHE A 376 -16.56 -7.54 -11.64
C PHE A 376 -17.82 -6.79 -12.02
N ASN A 377 -17.84 -6.20 -13.20
CA ASN A 377 -19.07 -5.61 -13.75
C ASN A 377 -19.97 -6.70 -14.34
N THR A 378 -21.15 -6.33 -14.82
CA THR A 378 -22.12 -7.26 -15.45
C THR A 378 -21.61 -7.88 -16.75
N ARG A 379 -20.54 -7.34 -17.35
CA ARG A 379 -19.85 -7.95 -18.51
C ARG A 379 -18.79 -8.97 -18.10
N GLY A 380 -18.55 -9.21 -16.80
CA GLY A 380 -17.52 -10.13 -16.33
C GLY A 380 -16.09 -9.60 -16.50
N GLU A 381 -15.92 -8.28 -16.66
CA GLU A 381 -14.61 -7.62 -16.70
C GLU A 381 -14.16 -7.33 -15.26
N ALA A 382 -12.88 -7.58 -14.98
CA ALA A 382 -12.34 -7.53 -13.62
C ALA A 382 -11.66 -6.19 -13.32
N MET A 383 -11.77 -5.76 -12.07
CA MET A 383 -11.02 -4.65 -11.49
C MET A 383 -10.40 -5.09 -10.17
N LEU A 384 -9.07 -5.04 -10.11
CA LEU A 384 -8.33 -5.33 -8.88
C LEU A 384 -8.48 -4.15 -7.91
N GLN A 385 -9.08 -4.39 -6.75
CA GLN A 385 -9.23 -3.39 -5.69
C GLN A 385 -8.05 -3.40 -4.71
N SER A 386 -7.56 -4.59 -4.38
CA SER A 386 -6.43 -4.77 -3.48
C SER A 386 -5.72 -6.08 -3.77
N LEU A 387 -4.40 -6.10 -3.55
CA LEU A 387 -3.55 -7.26 -3.83
C LEU A 387 -2.77 -7.64 -2.58
N ASN A 388 -2.88 -8.90 -2.18
CA ASN A 388 -2.04 -9.52 -1.16
C ASN A 388 -1.94 -8.70 0.16
N MET A 389 -3.07 -8.24 0.66
CA MET A 389 -3.16 -7.52 1.93
C MET A 389 -2.82 -8.45 3.09
N THR A 390 -1.91 -8.01 3.98
CA THR A 390 -1.47 -8.77 5.15
C THR A 390 -1.45 -7.97 6.45
N ALA A 391 -2.04 -6.76 6.48
CA ALA A 391 -2.02 -5.91 7.68
C ALA A 391 -2.61 -6.63 8.91
N HIS A 392 -3.71 -7.36 8.69
CA HIS A 392 -4.35 -8.20 9.69
C HIS A 392 -3.48 -9.33 10.25
N MET A 393 -2.32 -9.64 9.65
CA MET A 393 -1.35 -10.62 10.17
C MET A 393 -0.42 -10.02 11.22
N TYR A 394 -0.41 -8.70 11.40
CA TYR A 394 0.51 -8.01 12.30
C TYR A 394 -0.22 -7.12 13.32
N SER A 395 -1.43 -6.66 13.00
CA SER A 395 -2.30 -5.90 13.90
C SER A 395 -3.75 -6.40 13.89
N ASN A 396 -4.58 -5.92 14.82
CA ASN A 396 -6.02 -6.23 14.89
C ASN A 396 -6.82 -5.44 13.82
N HIS A 397 -6.28 -5.37 12.61
CA HIS A 397 -6.86 -4.60 11.51
C HIS A 397 -8.11 -5.30 10.96
N ILE A 398 -9.19 -4.54 10.79
CA ILE A 398 -10.46 -4.99 10.23
C ILE A 398 -10.66 -4.30 8.88
N TYR A 399 -11.02 -5.08 7.86
CA TYR A 399 -11.34 -4.54 6.54
C TYR A 399 -12.82 -4.15 6.50
N LEU A 400 -13.08 -2.91 6.08
CA LEU A 400 -14.42 -2.38 5.85
C LEU A 400 -14.84 -2.67 4.40
N ASN A 401 -16.16 -2.69 4.19
CA ASN A 401 -16.75 -3.14 2.93
C ASN A 401 -16.52 -2.17 1.77
#